data_AF-A0A0F9JM78-F1
#
_entry.id   AF-A0A0F9JM78-F1
#
_cell.length_a   1.000
_cell.length_b   1.000
_cell.length_c   1.000
_cell.angle_alpha   90.00
_cell.angle_beta   90.00
_cell.angle_gamma   90.00
#
_symmetry.space_group_name_H-M   'P 1'
#
loop_
_entity.id
_entity.type
_entity.pdbx_description
1 polymer ?
#
loop_
_entity_poly.entity_id
_entity_poly.type
_entity_poly.pdbx_seq_one_letter_code
_entity_poly.pdbx_strand_id
1 'polypeptide(L)'
;MKRTAIPISLCFLLCCISSVTANTNSAERLDDVKSQIKSLDNDLSKKKANREQLLNQLKQQSQQISNSNKELRKLSSQLSDKQTQVKALREQAGIKEKEQQQQLDALYTQIQSAFMHAEPSYLEMLLNQQDVSKISRGSTYFKYFHQARQQEIETIKQSLTKLNEQQKSLLLAQRSLQNLLEKQESQQHQLQRQATNRKQTIAALDKTISTQDERLNALKSEEKNLQTLLDSLAKKVIPKAKKEIISPSVKPNTPFSRQIGRLKWPVSGKLLASYGSSRNLGKLTWQGIVIKSATGNEVKATAAGRVILANWLRGFGLLIIIDHGEKYMTLYGNNESLL
;
A
#
# COMPACT_ATOMS: atom_id res chain seq x y z
N MET A 1 -28.94 14.47 -116.30
CA MET A 1 -29.87 15.57 -115.98
C MET A 1 -29.29 16.41 -114.85
N LYS A 2 -29.12 17.72 -115.11
CA LYS A 2 -28.98 18.89 -114.22
C LYS A 2 -27.89 18.84 -113.11
N ARG A 3 -26.71 19.48 -113.25
CA ARG A 3 -26.32 20.93 -113.36
C ARG A 3 -26.17 21.66 -111.99
N THR A 4 -24.94 22.13 -111.73
CA THR A 4 -24.51 23.48 -111.21
C THR A 4 -24.88 23.87 -109.75
N ALA A 5 -24.15 24.67 -108.95
CA ALA A 5 -22.98 25.56 -109.05
C ALA A 5 -22.46 25.96 -107.64
N ILE A 6 -21.25 26.53 -107.58
CA ILE A 6 -20.54 27.24 -106.47
C ILE A 6 -21.04 28.71 -106.41
N PRO A 7 -21.08 29.43 -105.25
CA PRO A 7 -19.99 30.36 -104.80
C PRO A 7 -19.79 30.43 -103.25
N ILE A 8 -18.57 30.42 -102.74
CA ILE A 8 -17.76 31.59 -102.30
C ILE A 8 -18.59 32.69 -101.60
N SER A 9 -18.43 32.83 -100.28
CA SER A 9 -18.56 34.13 -99.60
C SER A 9 -17.59 34.25 -98.43
N LEU A 10 -16.94 35.40 -98.43
CA LEU A 10 -15.85 35.92 -97.63
C LEU A 10 -16.46 36.73 -96.49
N CYS A 11 -16.15 36.47 -95.20
CA CYS A 11 -16.29 37.50 -94.16
C CYS A 11 -15.47 37.21 -92.88
N PHE A 12 -14.37 37.95 -92.76
CA PHE A 12 -13.94 38.74 -91.60
C PHE A 12 -13.99 38.14 -90.17
N LEU A 13 -12.77 37.90 -89.65
CA LEU A 13 -12.25 38.35 -88.36
C LEU A 13 -13.25 38.56 -87.20
N LEU A 14 -13.25 37.66 -86.21
CA LEU A 14 -13.37 38.08 -84.81
C LEU A 14 -12.61 37.14 -83.87
N CYS A 15 -11.54 37.71 -83.31
CA CYS A 15 -10.70 37.17 -82.26
C CYS A 15 -11.50 37.06 -80.96
N CYS A 16 -11.89 35.84 -80.56
CA CYS A 16 -12.36 35.56 -79.21
C CYS A 16 -11.28 34.78 -78.46
N ILE A 17 -10.38 35.54 -77.84
CA ILE A 17 -9.49 35.08 -76.77
C ILE A 17 -10.40 34.59 -75.64
N SER A 18 -10.51 33.27 -75.48
CA SER A 18 -11.10 32.69 -74.28
C SER A 18 -10.14 32.93 -73.12
N SER A 19 -10.36 34.03 -72.41
CA SER A 19 -9.71 34.36 -71.15
C SER A 19 -9.99 33.25 -70.14
N VAL A 20 -8.91 32.56 -69.75
CA VAL A 20 -8.83 31.71 -68.57
C VAL A 20 -9.17 32.55 -67.33
N THR A 21 -10.36 32.34 -66.75
CA THR A 21 -10.72 32.82 -65.41
C THR A 21 -10.51 31.71 -64.39
N ALA A 22 -9.25 31.38 -64.12
CA ALA A 22 -8.86 30.53 -63.01
C ALA A 22 -8.20 31.38 -61.93
N ASN A 23 -8.97 32.08 -61.06
CA ASN A 23 -8.35 32.62 -59.83
C ASN A 23 -9.23 33.04 -58.63
N THR A 24 -10.53 32.78 -58.59
CA THR A 24 -11.37 33.17 -57.42
C THR A 24 -11.62 32.05 -56.41
N ASN A 25 -11.51 30.77 -56.83
CA ASN A 25 -11.80 29.61 -55.97
C ASN A 25 -10.63 29.18 -55.06
N SER A 26 -9.40 29.58 -55.40
CA SER A 26 -8.18 29.14 -54.69
C SER A 26 -7.97 29.87 -53.36
N ALA A 27 -8.36 31.15 -53.29
CA ALA A 27 -8.25 31.96 -52.07
C ALA A 27 -9.28 31.56 -51.00
N GLU A 28 -10.51 31.25 -51.41
CA GLU A 28 -11.58 30.79 -50.52
C GLU A 28 -11.28 29.39 -49.94
N ARG A 29 -10.74 28.48 -50.78
CA ARG A 29 -10.23 27.18 -50.31
C ARG A 29 -9.03 27.31 -49.37
N LEU A 30 -8.17 28.31 -49.57
CA LEU A 30 -7.02 28.56 -48.70
C LEU A 30 -7.47 29.05 -47.31
N ASP A 31 -8.47 29.93 -47.25
CA ASP A 31 -9.02 30.39 -45.98
C ASP A 31 -9.84 29.31 -45.26
N ASP A 32 -10.57 28.47 -45.99
CA ASP A 32 -11.22 27.27 -45.43
C ASP A 32 -10.18 26.31 -44.84
N VAL A 33 -9.10 26.00 -45.57
CA VAL A 33 -7.99 25.16 -45.08
C VAL A 33 -7.31 25.78 -43.86
N LYS A 34 -7.06 27.10 -43.83
CA LYS A 34 -6.51 27.78 -42.64
C LYS A 34 -7.46 27.69 -41.45
N SER A 35 -8.77 27.80 -41.67
CA SER A 35 -9.79 27.67 -40.61
C SER A 35 -9.85 26.23 -40.07
N GLN A 36 -9.71 25.24 -40.94
CA GLN A 36 -9.62 23.81 -40.59
C GLN A 36 -8.33 23.49 -39.84
N ILE A 37 -7.19 24.07 -40.24
CA ILE A 37 -5.93 23.94 -39.51
C ILE A 37 -6.05 24.57 -38.11
N LYS A 38 -6.65 25.76 -38.00
CA LYS A 38 -6.84 26.46 -36.71
C LYS A 38 -7.79 25.69 -35.79
N SER A 39 -8.88 25.14 -36.31
CA SER A 39 -9.80 24.31 -35.53
C SER A 39 -9.14 22.99 -35.11
N LEU A 40 -8.38 22.35 -36.00
CA LEU A 40 -7.62 21.14 -35.68
C LEU A 40 -6.54 21.38 -34.62
N ASP A 41 -5.80 22.49 -34.71
CA ASP A 41 -4.79 22.87 -33.71
C ASP A 41 -5.41 23.15 -32.33
N ASN A 42 -6.56 23.84 -32.31
CA ASN A 42 -7.34 24.05 -31.09
C ASN A 42 -7.83 22.73 -30.49
N ASP A 43 -8.35 21.81 -31.30
CA ASP A 43 -8.82 20.51 -30.84
C ASP A 43 -7.68 19.63 -30.33
N LEU A 44 -6.53 19.66 -31.00
CA LEU A 44 -5.33 18.95 -30.59
C LEU A 44 -4.80 19.51 -29.26
N SER A 45 -4.82 20.84 -29.09
CA SER A 45 -4.46 21.51 -27.84
C SER A 45 -5.41 21.14 -26.69
N LYS A 46 -6.73 21.11 -26.94
CA LYS A 46 -7.73 20.65 -25.96
C LYS A 46 -7.53 19.19 -25.57
N LYS A 47 -7.28 18.29 -26.54
CA LYS A 47 -6.99 16.87 -26.27
C LYS A 47 -5.72 16.69 -25.44
N LYS A 48 -4.66 17.44 -25.72
CA LYS A 48 -3.43 17.47 -24.91
C LYS A 48 -3.71 17.93 -23.48
N ALA A 49 -4.44 19.03 -23.30
CA ALA A 49 -4.78 19.55 -21.98
C ALA A 49 -5.62 18.56 -21.16
N ASN A 50 -6.65 17.95 -21.77
CA ASN A 50 -7.47 16.92 -21.12
C ASN A 50 -6.63 15.70 -20.71
N ARG A 51 -5.69 15.28 -21.58
CA ARG A 51 -4.77 14.19 -21.25
C ARG A 51 -3.88 14.52 -20.05
N GLU A 52 -3.30 15.72 -19.99
CA GLU A 52 -2.48 16.12 -18.85
C GLU A 52 -3.31 16.18 -17.56
N GLN A 53 -4.57 16.65 -17.64
CA GLN A 53 -5.49 16.62 -16.49
C GLN A 53 -5.75 15.19 -16.01
N LEU A 54 -6.07 14.26 -16.91
CA LEU A 54 -6.31 12.85 -16.57
C LEU A 54 -5.05 12.17 -16.01
N LEU A 55 -3.86 12.51 -16.52
CA LEU A 55 -2.59 12.00 -15.98
C LEU A 55 -2.32 12.53 -14.57
N ASN A 56 -2.61 13.81 -14.31
CA ASN A 56 -2.52 14.39 -12.98
C ASN A 56 -3.52 13.73 -12.02
N GLN A 57 -4.76 13.48 -12.45
CA GLN A 57 -5.74 12.73 -11.67
C GLN A 57 -5.26 11.30 -11.37
N LEU A 58 -4.72 10.60 -12.36
CA LEU A 58 -4.17 9.26 -12.18
C LEU A 58 -3.00 9.22 -11.20
N LYS A 59 -2.12 10.24 -11.24
CA LYS A 59 -1.02 10.42 -10.29
C LYS A 59 -1.56 10.55 -8.86
N GLN A 60 -2.50 11.47 -8.63
CA GLN A 60 -3.10 11.69 -7.31
C GLN A 60 -3.80 10.44 -6.79
N GLN A 61 -4.61 9.79 -7.63
CA GLN A 61 -5.29 8.54 -7.30
C GLN A 61 -4.30 7.42 -6.94
N SER A 62 -3.19 7.30 -7.69
CA SER A 62 -2.16 6.28 -7.40
C SER A 62 -1.42 6.55 -6.09
N GLN A 63 -1.13 7.80 -5.77
CA GLN A 63 -0.52 8.19 -4.50
C GLN A 63 -1.47 7.95 -3.33
N GLN A 64 -2.75 8.30 -3.47
CA GLN A 64 -3.77 8.04 -2.46
C GLN A 64 -3.93 6.54 -2.18
N ILE A 65 -4.03 5.72 -3.24
CA ILE A 65 -4.10 4.26 -3.11
C ILE A 65 -2.85 3.71 -2.42
N SER A 66 -1.66 4.19 -2.78
CA SER A 66 -0.42 3.78 -2.09
C SER A 66 -0.48 4.11 -0.60
N ASN A 67 -0.91 5.32 -0.23
CA ASN A 67 -0.99 5.72 1.16
C ASN A 67 -2.04 4.89 1.92
N SER A 68 -3.22 4.67 1.35
CA SER A 68 -4.25 3.80 1.93
C SER A 68 -3.76 2.37 2.11
N ASN A 69 -2.99 1.82 1.16
CA ASN A 69 -2.37 0.50 1.29
C ASN A 69 -1.30 0.44 2.40
N LYS A 70 -0.47 1.48 2.57
CA LYS A 70 0.48 1.59 3.70
C LYS A 70 -0.26 1.56 5.03
N GLU A 71 -1.31 2.37 5.17
CA GLU A 71 -2.11 2.45 6.39
C GLU A 71 -2.83 1.13 6.68
N LEU A 72 -3.37 0.45 5.66
CA LEU A 72 -3.97 -0.88 5.82
C LEU A 72 -2.95 -1.93 6.28
N ARG A 73 -1.71 -1.90 5.77
CA ARG A 73 -0.64 -2.81 6.24
C ARG A 73 -0.30 -2.55 7.70
N LYS A 74 -0.16 -1.28 8.09
CA LYS A 74 0.09 -0.89 9.49
C LYS A 74 -1.07 -1.33 10.40
N LEU A 75 -2.31 -1.11 9.97
CA LEU A 75 -3.50 -1.51 10.71
C LEU A 75 -3.60 -3.03 10.85
N SER A 76 -3.29 -3.79 9.79
CA SER A 76 -3.25 -5.25 9.82
C SER A 76 -2.21 -5.77 10.84
N SER A 77 -1.01 -5.17 10.88
CA SER A 77 -0.01 -5.49 11.91
C SER A 77 -0.54 -5.21 13.32
N GLN A 78 -1.14 -4.03 13.54
CA GLN A 78 -1.71 -3.67 14.84
C GLN A 78 -2.85 -4.60 15.27
N LEU A 79 -3.68 -5.02 14.32
CA LEU A 79 -4.76 -6.00 14.56
C LEU A 79 -4.19 -7.36 14.97
N SER A 80 -3.18 -7.86 14.26
CA SER A 80 -2.51 -9.12 14.60
C SER A 80 -1.93 -9.09 16.02
N ASP A 81 -1.24 -8.00 16.37
CA ASP A 81 -0.65 -7.82 17.70
C ASP A 81 -1.74 -7.75 18.79
N LYS A 82 -2.81 -6.97 18.54
CA LYS A 82 -3.93 -6.83 19.48
C LYS A 82 -4.72 -8.11 19.64
N GLN A 83 -4.94 -8.87 18.58
CA GLN A 83 -5.63 -10.15 18.62
C GLN A 83 -4.83 -11.17 19.43
N THR A 84 -3.51 -11.20 19.26
CA THR A 84 -2.60 -12.04 20.07
C THR A 84 -2.65 -11.63 21.55
N GLN A 85 -2.63 -10.32 21.83
CA GLN A 85 -2.73 -9.80 23.19
C GLN A 85 -4.07 -10.18 23.85
N VAL A 86 -5.20 -10.01 23.16
CA VAL A 86 -6.53 -10.37 23.67
C VAL A 86 -6.64 -11.87 23.93
N LYS A 87 -6.08 -12.70 23.04
CA LYS A 87 -6.05 -14.16 23.23
C LYS A 87 -5.28 -14.54 24.51
N ALA A 88 -4.07 -14.00 24.68
CA ALA A 88 -3.25 -14.26 25.86
C ALA A 88 -3.93 -13.78 27.16
N LEU A 89 -4.53 -12.59 27.16
CA LEU A 89 -5.28 -12.07 28.32
C LEU A 89 -6.49 -12.94 28.66
N ARG A 90 -7.22 -13.44 27.65
CA ARG A 90 -8.35 -14.34 27.84
C ARG A 90 -7.93 -15.67 28.45
N GLU A 91 -6.85 -16.26 27.96
CA GLU A 91 -6.32 -17.51 28.50
C GLU A 91 -5.85 -17.34 29.95
N GLN A 92 -5.12 -16.26 30.26
CA GLN A 92 -4.70 -15.95 31.63
C GLN A 92 -5.88 -15.70 32.57
N ALA A 93 -6.91 -14.97 32.11
CA ALA A 93 -8.12 -14.73 32.90
C ALA A 93 -8.85 -16.03 33.22
N GLY A 94 -8.99 -16.95 32.26
CA GLY A 94 -9.66 -18.24 32.47
C GLY A 94 -8.90 -19.16 33.43
N ILE A 95 -7.56 -19.17 33.39
CA ILE A 95 -6.74 -19.93 34.35
C ILE A 95 -6.95 -19.39 35.76
N LYS A 96 -6.82 -18.07 35.94
CA LYS A 96 -6.98 -17.43 37.26
C LYS A 96 -8.38 -17.56 37.81
N GLU A 97 -9.41 -17.48 36.97
CA GLU A 97 -10.80 -17.70 37.36
C GLU A 97 -11.01 -19.12 37.89
N LYS A 98 -10.40 -20.12 37.24
CA LYS A 98 -10.44 -21.51 37.71
C LYS A 98 -9.67 -21.72 39.01
N GLU A 99 -8.46 -21.19 39.13
CA GLU A 99 -7.67 -21.22 40.37
C GLU A 99 -8.43 -20.56 41.54
N GLN A 100 -9.07 -19.42 41.26
CA GLN A 100 -9.84 -18.68 42.24
C GLN A 100 -11.08 -19.46 42.70
N GLN A 101 -11.78 -20.14 41.77
CA GLN A 101 -12.92 -20.98 42.11
C GLN A 101 -12.51 -22.13 43.03
N GLN A 102 -11.38 -22.79 42.75
CA GLN A 102 -10.86 -23.87 43.58
C GLN A 102 -10.52 -23.39 45.00
N GLN A 103 -9.96 -22.19 45.15
CA GLN A 103 -9.68 -21.60 46.48
C GLN A 103 -10.97 -21.32 47.26
N LEU A 104 -12.01 -20.81 46.59
CA LEU A 104 -13.30 -20.54 47.22
C LEU A 104 -14.01 -21.84 47.65
N ASP A 105 -13.97 -22.87 46.80
CA ASP A 105 -14.55 -24.18 47.12
C ASP A 105 -13.84 -24.85 48.30
N ALA A 106 -12.50 -24.74 48.36
CA ALA A 106 -11.70 -25.21 49.50
C ALA A 106 -12.05 -24.46 50.78
N LEU A 107 -12.14 -23.13 50.73
CA LEU A 107 -12.52 -22.31 51.88
C LEU A 107 -13.94 -22.64 52.36
N TYR A 108 -14.89 -22.82 51.43
CA TYR A 108 -16.26 -23.23 51.76
C TYR A 108 -16.26 -24.57 52.50
N THR A 109 -15.51 -25.55 52.00
CA THR A 109 -15.39 -26.88 52.63
C THR A 109 -14.79 -26.77 54.03
N GLN A 110 -13.75 -25.94 54.23
CA GLN A 110 -13.14 -25.72 55.55
C GLN A 110 -14.10 -25.05 56.54
N ILE A 111 -14.91 -24.08 56.10
CA ILE A 111 -15.90 -23.40 56.93
C ILE A 111 -17.02 -24.39 57.29
N GLN A 112 -17.50 -25.15 56.31
CA GLN A 112 -18.53 -26.16 56.50
C GLN A 112 -18.08 -27.24 57.48
N SER A 113 -16.87 -27.79 57.33
CA SER A 113 -16.34 -28.78 58.26
C SER A 113 -16.17 -28.21 59.66
N ALA A 114 -15.71 -26.96 59.80
CA ALA A 114 -15.60 -26.30 61.09
C ALA A 114 -16.97 -26.07 61.76
N PHE A 115 -18.01 -25.78 60.97
CA PHE A 115 -19.38 -25.63 61.47
C PHE A 115 -20.01 -26.98 61.87
N MET A 116 -19.80 -28.03 61.06
CA MET A 116 -20.36 -29.36 61.31
C MET A 116 -19.65 -30.11 62.45
N HIS A 117 -18.37 -29.83 62.67
CA HIS A 117 -17.56 -30.40 63.77
C HIS A 117 -17.38 -29.41 64.92
N ALA A 118 -18.31 -28.48 65.11
CA ALA A 118 -18.23 -27.43 66.13
C ALA A 118 -18.33 -27.92 67.60
N GLU A 119 -18.31 -29.23 67.85
CA GLU A 119 -18.16 -29.78 69.20
C GLU A 119 -16.96 -30.75 69.32
N PRO A 120 -16.07 -30.53 70.31
CA PRO A 120 -16.13 -29.48 71.32
C PRO A 120 -15.71 -28.11 70.75
N SER A 121 -16.49 -27.09 71.08
CA SER A 121 -16.14 -25.70 70.81
C SER A 121 -14.78 -25.38 71.46
N TYR A 122 -13.90 -24.59 70.83
CA TYR A 122 -12.64 -24.17 71.46
C TYR A 122 -12.87 -23.53 72.84
N LEU A 123 -14.01 -22.85 73.01
CA LEU A 123 -14.47 -22.33 74.31
C LEU A 123 -14.73 -23.45 75.32
N GLU A 124 -15.30 -24.56 74.89
CA GLU A 124 -15.54 -25.75 75.73
C GLU A 124 -14.22 -26.40 76.16
N MET A 125 -13.23 -26.49 75.27
CA MET A 125 -11.87 -26.96 75.61
C MET A 125 -11.14 -26.04 76.58
N LEU A 126 -11.30 -24.71 76.43
CA LEU A 126 -10.74 -23.72 77.35
C LEU A 126 -11.42 -23.77 78.73
N LEU A 127 -12.71 -24.08 78.78
CA LEU A 127 -13.50 -24.18 80.01
C LEU A 127 -13.30 -25.52 80.75
N ASN A 128 -12.78 -26.55 80.06
CA ASN A 128 -12.48 -27.85 80.66
C ASN A 128 -11.11 -27.85 81.36
N GLN A 129 -11.10 -27.70 82.69
CA GLN A 129 -9.94 -27.38 83.54
C GLN A 129 -8.92 -28.53 83.78
N GLN A 130 -8.97 -29.62 83.02
CA GLN A 130 -8.28 -30.87 83.42
C GLN A 130 -6.78 -30.97 83.02
N ASP A 131 -6.28 -30.14 82.08
CA ASP A 131 -4.87 -30.21 81.65
C ASP A 131 -4.34 -28.87 81.09
N VAL A 132 -3.64 -28.11 81.94
CA VAL A 132 -3.06 -26.78 81.60
C VAL A 132 -2.11 -26.83 80.40
N SER A 133 -1.37 -27.93 80.23
CA SER A 133 -0.39 -28.08 79.14
C SER A 133 -1.07 -28.29 77.79
N LYS A 134 -2.20 -29.02 77.75
CA LYS A 134 -3.01 -29.17 76.53
C LYS A 134 -3.70 -27.87 76.14
N ILE A 135 -4.17 -27.09 77.11
CA ILE A 135 -4.77 -25.77 76.88
C ILE A 135 -3.75 -24.79 76.27
N SER A 136 -2.53 -24.74 76.80
CA SER A 136 -1.47 -23.86 76.28
C SER A 136 -1.09 -24.18 74.83
N ARG A 137 -0.87 -25.46 74.51
CA ARG A 137 -0.58 -25.91 73.14
C ARG A 137 -1.77 -25.69 72.19
N GLY A 138 -2.98 -26.02 72.64
CA GLY A 138 -4.21 -25.82 71.88
C GLY A 138 -4.44 -24.35 71.52
N SER A 139 -4.22 -23.44 72.47
CA SER A 139 -4.29 -21.99 72.23
C SER A 139 -3.26 -21.51 71.21
N THR A 140 -2.04 -22.06 71.28
CA THR A 140 -0.98 -21.75 70.30
C THR A 140 -1.36 -22.23 68.90
N TYR A 141 -1.85 -23.47 68.76
CA TYR A 141 -2.30 -24.02 67.48
C TYR A 141 -3.50 -23.26 66.92
N PHE A 142 -4.47 -22.93 67.77
CA PHE A 142 -5.63 -22.12 67.39
C PHE A 142 -5.19 -20.75 66.86
N LYS A 143 -4.27 -20.07 67.56
CA LYS A 143 -3.70 -18.80 67.10
C LYS A 143 -3.08 -18.93 65.70
N TYR A 144 -2.17 -19.88 65.49
CA TYR A 144 -1.51 -20.06 64.20
C TYR A 144 -2.51 -20.44 63.09
N PHE A 145 -3.50 -21.27 63.40
CA PHE A 145 -4.54 -21.68 62.46
C PHE A 145 -5.41 -20.50 62.01
N HIS A 146 -5.88 -19.68 62.95
CA HIS A 146 -6.67 -18.49 62.64
C HIS A 146 -5.85 -17.41 61.91
N GLN A 147 -4.58 -17.26 62.24
CA GLN A 147 -3.67 -16.37 61.51
C GLN A 147 -3.48 -16.84 60.06
N ALA A 148 -3.24 -18.13 59.83
CA ALA A 148 -3.11 -18.69 58.48
C ALA A 148 -4.41 -18.50 57.67
N ARG A 149 -5.58 -18.76 58.29
CA ARG A 149 -6.89 -18.54 57.66
C ARG A 149 -7.13 -17.08 57.30
N GLN A 150 -6.77 -16.13 58.18
CA GLN A 150 -6.89 -14.71 57.89
C GLN A 150 -6.01 -14.31 56.69
N GLN A 151 -4.78 -14.84 56.63
CA GLN A 151 -3.88 -14.61 55.48
C GLN A 151 -4.44 -15.19 54.18
N GLU A 152 -5.06 -16.37 54.22
CA GLU A 152 -5.72 -16.99 53.07
C GLU A 152 -6.89 -16.14 52.55
N ILE A 153 -7.75 -15.65 53.45
CA ILE A 153 -8.88 -14.76 53.10
C ILE A 153 -8.38 -13.46 52.45
N GLU A 154 -7.34 -12.83 53.01
CA GLU A 154 -6.76 -11.62 52.42
C GLU A 154 -6.14 -11.90 51.04
N THR A 155 -5.50 -13.06 50.86
CA THR A 155 -4.94 -13.48 49.57
C THR A 155 -6.03 -13.70 48.51
N ILE A 156 -7.13 -14.34 48.89
CA ILE A 156 -8.32 -14.54 48.04
C ILE A 156 -8.93 -13.18 47.66
N LYS A 157 -9.11 -12.29 48.63
CA LYS A 157 -9.64 -10.94 48.39
C LYS A 157 -8.78 -10.14 47.41
N GLN A 158 -7.46 -10.17 47.57
CA GLN A 158 -6.52 -9.52 46.64
C GLN A 158 -6.53 -10.18 45.25
N SER A 159 -6.76 -11.48 45.17
CA SER A 159 -6.83 -12.20 43.90
C SER A 159 -8.12 -11.87 43.14
N LEU A 160 -9.25 -11.72 43.85
CA LEU A 160 -10.52 -11.25 43.29
C LEU A 160 -10.44 -9.81 42.74
N THR A 161 -9.78 -8.89 43.46
CA THR A 161 -9.61 -7.52 42.96
C THR A 161 -8.76 -7.51 41.68
N LYS A 162 -7.65 -8.25 41.67
CA LYS A 162 -6.80 -8.42 40.47
C LYS A 162 -7.56 -9.06 39.31
N LEU A 163 -8.39 -10.08 39.57
CA LEU A 163 -9.19 -10.73 38.52
C LEU A 163 -10.20 -9.75 37.91
N ASN A 164 -10.89 -8.95 38.72
CA ASN A 164 -11.82 -7.93 38.24
C ASN A 164 -11.11 -6.86 37.38
N GLU A 165 -9.94 -6.37 37.81
CA GLU A 165 -9.11 -5.46 37.02
C GLU A 165 -8.69 -6.08 35.68
N GLN A 166 -8.29 -7.35 35.68
CA GLN A 166 -7.94 -8.08 34.47
C GLN A 166 -9.15 -8.27 33.54
N GLN A 167 -10.33 -8.62 34.06
CA GLN A 167 -11.57 -8.73 33.28
C GLN A 167 -11.95 -7.38 32.64
N LYS A 168 -11.84 -6.28 33.39
CA LYS A 168 -12.04 -4.93 32.85
C LYS A 168 -11.05 -4.60 31.73
N SER A 169 -9.76 -4.93 31.92
CA SER A 169 -8.73 -4.72 30.91
C SER A 169 -9.00 -5.53 29.63
N LEU A 170 -9.48 -6.77 29.77
CA LEU A 170 -9.85 -7.64 28.65
C LEU A 170 -11.03 -7.07 27.87
N LEU A 171 -12.07 -6.58 28.56
CA LEU A 171 -13.22 -5.93 27.92
C LEU A 171 -12.80 -4.69 27.12
N LEU A 172 -11.93 -3.85 27.69
CA LEU A 172 -11.39 -2.67 26.99
C LEU A 172 -10.56 -3.07 25.77
N ALA A 173 -9.73 -4.11 25.90
CA ALA A 173 -8.94 -4.63 24.78
C ALA A 173 -9.83 -5.20 23.66
N GLN A 174 -10.91 -5.91 24.00
CA GLN A 174 -11.90 -6.42 23.04
C GLN A 174 -12.63 -5.29 22.31
N ARG A 175 -13.06 -4.25 23.03
CA ARG A 175 -13.66 -3.05 22.41
C ARG A 175 -12.68 -2.34 21.48
N SER A 176 -11.42 -2.20 21.89
CA SER A 176 -10.38 -1.63 21.04
C SER A 176 -10.15 -2.48 19.78
N LEU A 177 -10.19 -3.80 19.89
CA LEU A 177 -10.05 -4.70 18.75
C LEU A 177 -11.22 -4.52 17.77
N GLN A 178 -12.46 -4.45 18.28
CA GLN A 178 -13.66 -4.20 17.48
C GLN A 178 -13.56 -2.87 16.70
N ASN A 179 -13.16 -1.79 17.37
CA ASN A 179 -12.98 -0.49 16.72
C ASN A 179 -11.91 -0.54 15.60
N LEU A 180 -10.85 -1.32 15.78
CA LEU A 180 -9.81 -1.50 14.75
C LEU A 180 -10.32 -2.31 13.55
N LEU A 181 -11.16 -3.32 13.78
CA LEU A 181 -11.80 -4.10 12.71
C LEU A 181 -12.76 -3.24 11.88
N GLU A 182 -13.60 -2.43 12.52
CA GLU A 182 -14.50 -1.49 11.82
C GLU A 182 -13.71 -0.45 11.02
N LYS A 183 -12.59 0.04 11.59
CA LYS A 183 -11.68 0.94 10.87
C LYS A 183 -11.06 0.26 9.65
N GLN A 184 -10.70 -1.02 9.74
CA GLN A 184 -10.14 -1.78 8.62
C GLN A 184 -11.17 -1.93 7.50
N GLU A 185 -12.40 -2.32 7.83
CA GLU A 185 -13.50 -2.48 6.87
C GLU A 185 -13.79 -1.17 6.12
N SER A 186 -13.91 -0.06 6.85
CA SER A 186 -14.10 1.28 6.28
C SER A 186 -12.97 1.65 5.30
N GLN A 187 -11.72 1.40 5.68
CA GLN A 187 -10.56 1.66 4.81
C GLN A 187 -10.54 0.76 3.56
N GLN A 188 -10.96 -0.51 3.68
CA GLN A 188 -11.08 -1.40 2.54
C GLN A 188 -12.15 -0.92 1.54
N HIS A 189 -13.31 -0.49 2.01
CA HIS A 189 -14.34 0.09 1.15
C HIS A 189 -13.89 1.40 0.48
N GLN A 190 -13.15 2.25 1.20
CA GLN A 190 -12.55 3.44 0.61
C GLN A 190 -11.56 3.08 -0.50
N LEU A 191 -10.68 2.11 -0.25
CA LEU A 191 -9.70 1.64 -1.24
C LEU A 191 -10.39 1.07 -2.49
N GLN A 192 -11.47 0.29 -2.32
CA GLN A 192 -12.23 -0.26 -3.44
C GLN A 192 -12.86 0.84 -4.32
N ARG A 193 -13.41 1.90 -3.70
CA ARG A 193 -13.91 3.08 -4.41
C ARG A 193 -12.79 3.79 -5.18
N GLN A 194 -11.65 4.02 -4.54
CA GLN A 194 -10.48 4.62 -5.18
C GLN A 194 -9.97 3.79 -6.36
N ALA A 195 -9.91 2.46 -6.21
CA ALA A 195 -9.49 1.54 -7.26
C ALA A 195 -10.46 1.57 -8.47
N THR A 196 -11.76 1.66 -8.21
CA THR A 196 -12.80 1.79 -9.25
C THR A 196 -12.66 3.10 -10.00
N ASN A 197 -12.49 4.22 -9.28
CA ASN A 197 -12.28 5.54 -9.89
C ASN A 197 -11.00 5.57 -10.74
N ARG A 198 -9.91 4.96 -10.24
CA ARG A 198 -8.66 4.82 -11.01
C ARG A 198 -8.85 4.03 -12.28
N LYS A 199 -9.62 2.93 -12.25
CA LYS A 199 -9.94 2.12 -13.43
C LYS A 199 -10.70 2.95 -14.48
N GLN A 200 -11.63 3.80 -14.07
CA GLN A 200 -12.36 4.70 -14.96
C GLN A 200 -11.42 5.76 -15.59
N THR A 201 -10.51 6.37 -14.81
CA THR A 201 -9.51 7.30 -15.34
C THR A 201 -8.60 6.65 -16.39
N ILE A 202 -8.16 5.40 -16.14
CA ILE A 202 -7.34 4.64 -17.10
C ILE A 202 -8.12 4.38 -18.39
N ALA A 203 -9.38 3.95 -18.28
CA ALA A 203 -10.24 3.74 -19.46
C ALA A 203 -10.46 5.03 -20.27
N ALA A 204 -10.57 6.20 -19.61
CA ALA A 204 -10.66 7.49 -20.28
C ALA A 204 -9.34 7.90 -20.97
N LEU A 205 -8.19 7.59 -20.35
CA LEU A 205 -6.87 7.79 -20.95
C LEU A 205 -6.68 6.90 -22.19
N ASP A 206 -7.06 5.63 -22.11
CA ASP A 206 -6.93 4.69 -23.24
C ASP A 206 -7.74 5.14 -24.45
N LYS A 207 -8.94 5.70 -24.24
CA LYS A 207 -9.75 6.31 -25.31
C LYS A 207 -9.06 7.52 -25.97
N THR A 208 -8.22 8.23 -25.23
CA THR A 208 -7.48 9.42 -25.73
C THR A 208 -6.24 9.01 -26.53
N ILE A 209 -5.73 7.78 -26.37
CA ILE A 209 -4.54 7.25 -27.04
C ILE A 209 -4.97 6.16 -28.03
N SER A 210 -5.90 6.48 -28.93
CA SER A 210 -6.46 5.47 -29.84
C SER A 210 -5.58 5.19 -31.05
N THR A 211 -4.69 6.12 -31.43
CA THR A 211 -3.85 5.96 -32.63
C THR A 211 -2.43 5.49 -32.28
N GLN A 212 -1.85 4.68 -33.17
CA GLN A 212 -0.51 4.12 -32.99
C GLN A 212 0.58 5.21 -32.92
N ASP A 213 0.41 6.32 -33.65
CA ASP A 213 1.35 7.44 -33.65
C ASP A 213 1.32 8.25 -32.35
N GLU A 214 0.13 8.48 -31.78
CA GLU A 214 0.00 9.11 -30.46
C GLU A 214 0.61 8.26 -29.36
N ARG A 215 0.50 6.92 -29.47
CA ARG A 215 1.12 5.97 -28.54
C ARG A 215 2.64 5.98 -28.64
N LEU A 216 3.19 6.03 -29.86
CA LEU A 216 4.63 6.13 -30.07
C LEU A 216 5.19 7.45 -29.51
N ASN A 217 4.53 8.57 -29.78
CA ASN A 217 4.96 9.88 -29.28
C ASN A 217 4.86 9.97 -27.75
N ALA A 218 3.85 9.34 -27.14
CA ALA A 218 3.74 9.23 -25.70
C ALA A 218 4.93 8.46 -25.08
N LEU A 219 5.27 7.30 -25.63
CA LEU A 219 6.39 6.48 -25.14
C LEU A 219 7.72 7.21 -25.25
N LYS A 220 7.97 7.92 -26.36
CA LYS A 220 9.18 8.76 -26.52
C LYS A 220 9.26 9.89 -25.49
N SER A 221 8.12 10.54 -25.20
CA SER A 221 8.08 11.57 -24.16
C SER A 221 8.34 11.01 -22.76
N GLU A 222 7.84 9.80 -22.47
CA GLU A 222 8.05 9.12 -21.19
C GLU A 222 9.50 8.69 -20.99
N GLU A 223 10.15 8.18 -22.05
CA GLU A 223 11.58 7.87 -22.06
C GLU A 223 12.43 9.11 -21.80
N LYS A 224 12.15 10.22 -22.50
CA LYS A 224 12.84 11.50 -22.29
C LYS A 224 12.70 12.00 -20.84
N ASN A 225 11.50 11.90 -20.27
CA ASN A 225 11.23 12.31 -18.89
C ASN A 225 11.97 11.42 -17.87
N LEU A 226 12.12 10.13 -18.15
CA LEU A 226 12.92 9.25 -17.32
C LEU A 226 14.41 9.62 -17.41
N GLN A 227 14.94 9.87 -18.60
CA GLN A 227 16.35 10.24 -18.79
C GLN A 227 16.69 11.53 -18.04
N THR A 228 15.87 12.57 -18.16
CA THR A 228 16.10 13.84 -17.44
C THR A 228 16.06 13.67 -15.92
N LEU A 229 15.16 12.82 -15.42
CA LEU A 229 15.10 12.48 -14.01
C LEU A 229 16.38 11.76 -13.56
N LEU A 230 16.83 10.75 -14.30
CA LEU A 230 18.05 10.00 -14.01
C LEU A 230 19.28 10.91 -14.03
N ASP A 231 19.39 11.83 -14.99
CA ASP A 231 20.46 12.82 -15.05
C ASP A 231 20.45 13.77 -13.84
N SER A 232 19.26 14.21 -13.43
CA SER A 232 19.11 15.06 -12.25
C SER A 232 19.52 14.34 -10.95
N LEU A 233 19.18 13.05 -10.84
CA LEU A 233 19.55 12.22 -9.70
C LEU A 233 21.05 11.93 -9.71
N ALA A 234 21.63 11.59 -10.86
CA ALA A 234 23.07 11.40 -11.01
C ALA A 234 23.84 12.66 -10.56
N LYS A 235 23.43 13.85 -11.03
CA LYS A 235 24.04 15.13 -10.61
C LYS A 235 23.93 15.40 -9.11
N LYS A 236 22.81 15.01 -8.47
CA LYS A 236 22.56 15.21 -7.04
C LYS A 236 23.29 14.21 -6.13
N VAL A 237 23.56 13.01 -6.62
CA VAL A 237 24.29 11.95 -5.90
C VAL A 237 25.81 12.20 -5.91
N ILE A 238 26.32 12.93 -6.90
CA ILE A 238 27.77 13.13 -7.11
C ILE A 238 28.49 14.11 -6.14
N PRO A 239 27.87 15.06 -5.38
CA PRO A 239 28.66 15.92 -4.47
C PRO A 239 28.70 15.52 -2.98
N LYS A 240 27.90 14.57 -2.50
CA LYS A 240 27.79 14.28 -1.04
C LYS A 240 28.54 13.04 -0.55
N ALA A 241 29.34 12.38 -1.39
CA ALA A 241 30.14 11.23 -0.96
C ALA A 241 31.43 11.61 -0.20
N LYS A 242 31.75 12.91 -0.03
CA LYS A 242 33.04 13.34 0.54
C LYS A 242 33.00 14.04 1.90
N LYS A 243 31.84 14.43 2.45
CA LYS A 243 31.76 14.97 3.81
C LYS A 243 30.44 14.62 4.48
N GLU A 244 30.59 14.15 5.72
CA GLU A 244 29.60 13.93 6.79
C GLU A 244 29.07 12.50 7.02
N ILE A 245 29.68 11.96 8.07
CA ILE A 245 29.38 10.84 8.96
C ILE A 245 27.93 10.92 9.48
N ILE A 246 27.22 9.78 9.53
CA ILE A 246 26.41 9.21 10.63
C ILE A 246 25.42 8.18 10.03
N SER A 247 25.85 6.91 9.99
CA SER A 247 25.05 5.68 10.22
C SER A 247 25.89 4.45 9.83
N PRO A 248 26.33 3.60 10.78
CA PRO A 248 27.02 2.36 10.49
C PRO A 248 25.98 1.28 10.20
N SER A 249 25.43 1.24 8.99
CA SER A 249 24.83 0.00 8.48
C SER A 249 24.69 0.07 6.98
N VAL A 250 25.13 -0.99 6.31
CA VAL A 250 24.97 -1.23 4.88
C VAL A 250 25.87 -0.38 3.97
N LYS A 251 27.19 -0.39 4.21
CA LYS A 251 28.09 -0.52 3.05
C LYS A 251 27.97 -1.97 2.58
N PRO A 252 27.54 -2.24 1.33
CA PRO A 252 27.57 -3.59 0.80
C PRO A 252 29.01 -4.13 0.94
N ASN A 253 29.18 -5.28 1.58
CA ASN A 253 30.50 -5.92 1.72
C ASN A 253 31.11 -6.27 0.34
N THR A 254 30.28 -6.27 -0.71
CA THR A 254 30.65 -6.49 -2.11
C THR A 254 30.09 -5.37 -2.99
N PRO A 255 30.93 -4.72 -3.83
CA PRO A 255 30.47 -3.74 -4.81
C PRO A 255 29.42 -4.33 -5.77
N PHE A 256 28.42 -3.54 -6.15
CA PHE A 256 27.33 -3.98 -7.03
C PHE A 256 27.84 -4.52 -8.37
N SER A 257 28.88 -3.90 -8.93
CA SER A 257 29.59 -4.33 -10.14
C SER A 257 30.09 -5.79 -10.09
N ARG A 258 30.36 -6.33 -8.89
CA ARG A 258 30.82 -7.72 -8.71
C ARG A 258 29.69 -8.72 -8.44
N GLN A 259 28.43 -8.27 -8.43
CA GLN A 259 27.25 -9.12 -8.16
C GLN A 259 26.57 -9.63 -9.43
N ILE A 260 27.20 -9.45 -10.61
CA ILE A 260 26.69 -9.96 -11.89
C ILE A 260 26.43 -11.47 -11.79
N GLY A 261 25.23 -11.90 -12.20
CA GLY A 261 24.80 -13.31 -12.12
C GLY A 261 24.42 -13.81 -10.71
N ARG A 262 24.61 -12.98 -9.67
CA ARG A 262 24.30 -13.32 -8.26
C ARG A 262 23.19 -12.45 -7.65
N LEU A 263 22.60 -11.55 -8.44
CA LEU A 263 21.50 -10.69 -8.02
C LEU A 263 20.26 -11.53 -7.72
N LYS A 264 19.57 -11.20 -6.63
CA LYS A 264 18.30 -11.84 -6.27
C LYS A 264 17.19 -11.34 -7.19
N TRP A 265 16.25 -12.21 -7.53
CA TRP A 265 15.04 -11.82 -8.22
C TRP A 265 14.20 -10.87 -7.34
N PRO A 266 13.68 -9.76 -7.89
CA PRO A 266 12.94 -8.78 -7.09
C PRO A 266 11.54 -9.25 -6.73
N VAL A 267 10.94 -10.11 -7.55
CA VAL A 267 9.62 -10.70 -7.32
C VAL A 267 9.55 -12.05 -8.04
N SER A 268 8.75 -12.98 -7.50
CA SER A 268 8.48 -14.26 -8.16
C SER A 268 7.36 -14.08 -9.19
N GLY A 269 7.56 -14.56 -10.42
CA GLY A 269 6.58 -14.40 -11.48
C GLY A 269 7.04 -14.81 -12.87
N LYS A 270 6.15 -14.71 -13.86
CA LYS A 270 6.44 -15.04 -15.25
C LYS A 270 7.09 -13.86 -15.97
N LEU A 271 8.21 -14.08 -16.64
CA LEU A 271 8.84 -13.07 -17.49
C LEU A 271 7.96 -12.80 -18.73
N LEU A 272 7.49 -11.56 -18.88
CA LEU A 272 6.69 -11.10 -20.03
C LEU A 272 7.52 -10.39 -21.09
N ALA A 273 8.58 -9.71 -20.67
CA ALA A 273 9.49 -9.01 -21.57
C ALA A 273 10.91 -9.05 -21.01
N SER A 274 11.87 -9.21 -21.91
CA SER A 274 13.30 -9.20 -21.61
C SER A 274 13.93 -7.91 -22.12
N TYR A 275 15.03 -7.50 -21.51
CA TYR A 275 15.84 -6.38 -22.00
C TYR A 275 16.19 -6.58 -23.49
N GLY A 276 16.09 -5.52 -24.28
CA GLY A 276 16.39 -5.51 -25.71
C GLY A 276 15.31 -6.10 -26.64
N SER A 277 14.28 -6.76 -26.10
CA SER A 277 13.19 -7.31 -26.92
C SER A 277 12.30 -6.21 -27.54
N SER A 278 11.69 -6.49 -28.70
CA SER A 278 10.81 -5.54 -29.40
C SER A 278 9.53 -5.25 -28.60
N ARG A 279 9.09 -3.99 -28.61
CA ARG A 279 7.79 -3.57 -28.05
C ARG A 279 6.63 -3.65 -29.07
N ASN A 280 6.89 -4.12 -30.30
CA ASN A 280 5.94 -4.14 -31.41
C ASN A 280 5.32 -2.75 -31.70
N LEU A 281 6.07 -1.68 -31.43
CA LEU A 281 5.68 -0.28 -31.58
C LEU A 281 6.86 0.49 -32.21
N GLY A 282 6.93 0.45 -33.54
CA GLY A 282 8.08 0.99 -34.29
C GLY A 282 9.38 0.27 -33.94
N LYS A 283 10.49 1.02 -33.81
CA LYS A 283 11.82 0.51 -33.47
C LYS A 283 12.12 0.49 -31.96
N LEU A 284 11.09 0.59 -31.10
CA LEU A 284 11.28 0.63 -29.65
C LEU A 284 11.57 -0.76 -29.07
N THR A 285 12.55 -0.80 -28.18
CA THR A 285 12.93 -1.99 -27.40
C THR A 285 12.68 -1.79 -25.91
N TRP A 286 12.53 -2.89 -25.17
CA TRP A 286 12.42 -2.88 -23.73
C TRP A 286 13.77 -2.53 -23.08
N GLN A 287 13.79 -1.50 -22.24
CA GLN A 287 14.98 -1.06 -21.48
C GLN A 287 15.14 -1.77 -20.12
N GLY A 288 14.45 -2.89 -19.94
CA GLY A 288 14.47 -3.67 -18.69
C GLY A 288 13.66 -4.96 -18.84
N ILE A 289 13.40 -5.62 -17.71
CA ILE A 289 12.56 -6.81 -17.65
C ILE A 289 11.17 -6.48 -17.12
N VAL A 290 10.15 -7.21 -17.60
CA VAL A 290 8.79 -7.12 -17.08
C VAL A 290 8.40 -8.48 -16.51
N ILE A 291 8.14 -8.53 -15.21
CA ILE A 291 7.76 -9.74 -14.49
C ILE A 291 6.29 -9.64 -14.10
N LYS A 292 5.47 -10.59 -14.58
CA LYS A 292 4.08 -10.72 -14.14
C LYS A 292 4.02 -11.37 -12.77
N SER A 293 3.49 -10.63 -11.81
CA SER A 293 3.24 -11.10 -10.44
C SER A 293 1.79 -10.79 -10.04
N ALA A 294 1.26 -11.53 -9.07
CA ALA A 294 0.00 -11.16 -8.44
C ALA A 294 0.12 -9.80 -7.72
N THR A 295 -0.97 -9.04 -7.71
CA THR A 295 -1.10 -7.79 -6.95
C THR A 295 -0.90 -8.05 -5.46
N GLY A 296 -0.29 -7.11 -4.74
CA GLY A 296 0.03 -7.26 -3.31
C GLY A 296 1.33 -7.99 -2.99
N ASN A 297 1.96 -8.71 -3.94
CA ASN A 297 3.24 -9.37 -3.71
C ASN A 297 4.34 -8.38 -3.34
N GLU A 298 5.18 -8.76 -2.39
CA GLU A 298 6.32 -7.96 -1.95
C GLU A 298 7.39 -7.89 -3.03
N VAL A 299 7.82 -6.67 -3.38
CA VAL A 299 8.96 -6.42 -4.27
C VAL A 299 10.20 -6.19 -3.41
N LYS A 300 11.19 -7.06 -3.57
CA LYS A 300 12.44 -7.03 -2.81
C LYS A 300 13.53 -6.35 -3.62
N ALA A 301 14.38 -5.59 -2.94
CA ALA A 301 15.58 -5.03 -3.57
C ALA A 301 16.51 -6.17 -4.02
N THR A 302 16.98 -6.10 -5.27
CA THR A 302 17.86 -7.13 -5.84
C THR A 302 19.25 -7.14 -5.21
N ALA A 303 19.67 -5.99 -4.66
CA ALA A 303 20.91 -5.79 -3.93
C ALA A 303 20.75 -4.74 -2.82
N ALA A 304 21.73 -4.68 -1.91
CA ALA A 304 21.80 -3.66 -0.88
C ALA A 304 22.09 -2.28 -1.48
N GLY A 305 21.40 -1.23 -1.01
CA GLY A 305 21.55 0.12 -1.51
C GLY A 305 20.68 1.12 -0.74
N ARG A 306 20.62 2.36 -1.24
CA ARG A 306 19.84 3.45 -0.64
C ARG A 306 18.74 3.90 -1.58
N VAL A 307 17.52 4.03 -1.08
CA VAL A 307 16.42 4.63 -1.83
C VAL A 307 16.72 6.11 -2.08
N ILE A 308 16.80 6.51 -3.35
CA ILE A 308 17.03 7.90 -3.76
C ILE A 308 15.77 8.55 -4.35
N LEU A 309 14.79 7.74 -4.76
CA LEU A 309 13.49 8.20 -5.24
C LEU A 309 12.41 7.19 -4.89
N ALA A 310 11.26 7.68 -4.43
CA ALA A 310 10.03 6.93 -4.23
C ALA A 310 8.85 7.83 -4.61
N ASN A 311 8.46 7.84 -5.89
CA ASN A 311 7.39 8.71 -6.36
C ASN A 311 6.68 8.12 -7.59
N TRP A 312 5.54 8.69 -7.96
CA TRP A 312 4.87 8.38 -9.21
C TRP A 312 5.58 9.05 -10.39
N LEU A 313 5.87 8.27 -11.43
CA LEU A 313 6.43 8.73 -12.69
C LEU A 313 5.53 8.30 -13.86
N ARG A 314 5.27 9.23 -14.78
CA ARG A 314 4.48 8.97 -15.99
C ARG A 314 5.11 7.83 -16.80
N GLY A 315 4.29 6.86 -17.22
CA GLY A 315 4.74 5.68 -17.97
C GLY A 315 5.29 4.54 -17.11
N PHE A 316 5.69 4.82 -15.87
CA PHE A 316 6.29 3.84 -14.95
C PHE A 316 5.48 3.62 -13.67
N GLY A 317 4.42 4.40 -13.44
CA GLY A 317 3.59 4.30 -12.23
C GLY A 317 4.37 4.68 -10.97
N LEU A 318 4.05 4.06 -9.84
CA LEU A 318 4.83 4.23 -8.61
C LEU A 318 6.20 3.57 -8.80
N LEU A 319 7.26 4.40 -8.78
CA LEU A 319 8.64 4.03 -9.06
C LEU A 319 9.50 4.21 -7.81
N ILE A 320 10.28 3.16 -7.50
CA ILE A 320 11.39 3.23 -6.54
C ILE A 320 12.69 3.17 -7.32
N ILE A 321 13.64 4.06 -6.98
CA ILE A 321 15.01 4.00 -7.48
C ILE A 321 15.95 3.80 -6.28
N ILE A 322 16.75 2.74 -6.36
CA ILE A 322 17.76 2.41 -5.35
C ILE A 322 19.14 2.64 -5.95
N ASP A 323 19.94 3.48 -5.29
CA ASP A 323 21.35 3.69 -5.58
C ASP A 323 22.19 2.63 -4.88
N HIS A 324 23.05 1.95 -5.64
CA HIS A 324 23.98 0.94 -5.15
C HIS A 324 25.44 1.45 -5.09
N GLY A 325 25.67 2.72 -5.44
CA GLY A 325 27.00 3.28 -5.61
C GLY A 325 27.60 2.96 -6.97
N GLU A 326 28.79 3.49 -7.25
CA GLU A 326 29.52 3.28 -8.52
C GLU A 326 28.70 3.59 -9.79
N LYS A 327 27.72 4.51 -9.70
CA LYS A 327 26.76 4.86 -10.77
C LYS A 327 25.77 3.75 -11.13
N TYR A 328 25.64 2.70 -10.31
CA TYR A 328 24.63 1.67 -10.50
C TYR A 328 23.35 2.01 -9.75
N MET A 329 22.22 1.91 -10.45
CA MET A 329 20.88 2.09 -9.88
C MET A 329 19.99 0.93 -10.30
N THR A 330 19.08 0.52 -9.43
CA THR A 330 17.97 -0.37 -9.77
C THR A 330 16.64 0.37 -9.69
N LEU A 331 15.78 0.13 -10.67
CA LEU A 331 14.50 0.80 -10.84
C LEU A 331 13.37 -0.22 -10.73
N TYR A 332 12.40 0.04 -9.87
CA TYR A 332 11.23 -0.81 -9.64
C TYR A 332 9.98 0.01 -9.93
N GLY A 333 9.37 -0.19 -11.11
CA GLY A 333 8.16 0.50 -11.54
C GLY A 333 6.90 -0.36 -11.39
N ASN A 334 5.74 0.25 -11.65
CA ASN A 334 4.41 -0.36 -11.58
C ASN A 334 4.07 -0.92 -10.20
N ASN A 335 4.64 -0.37 -9.13
CA ASN A 335 4.29 -0.77 -7.78
C ASN A 335 2.85 -0.32 -7.45
N GLU A 336 2.18 -1.08 -6.60
CA GLU A 336 0.87 -0.71 -6.06
C GLU A 336 0.99 0.25 -4.88
N SER A 337 2.01 0.03 -4.05
CA SER A 337 2.36 0.90 -2.94
C SER A 337 3.88 0.99 -2.80
N LEU A 338 4.35 2.15 -2.37
CA LEU A 338 5.74 2.33 -1.92
C LEU A 338 5.81 1.99 -0.43
N LEU A 339 6.93 1.46 0.06
CA LEU A 339 7.13 1.19 1.50
C LEU A 339 7.38 2.47 2.26
#